data_AF-A0A2M7UII6-F1
#
_entry.id   AF-A0A2M7UII6-F1
#
_cell.length_a   1.000
_cell.length_b   1.000
_cell.length_c   1.000
_cell.angle_alpha   90.00
_cell.angle_beta   90.00
_cell.angle_gamma   90.00
#
_symmetry.space_group_name_H-M   'P 1'
#
loop_
_entity.id
_entity.type
_entity.pdbx_description
1 polymer ?
#
loop_
_entity_poly.entity_id
_entity_poly.type
_entity_poly.pdbx_seq_one_letter_code
_entity_poly.pdbx_strand_id
1 'polypeptide(L)' 'MTKPIRTQHLLDLIFNNPKKMFETRLLISMFFVGTHFMYFNGRNFYDEGIDGENRQLSRADFFKYYQNNYWLIDNVV' A
#
# COMPACT_ATOMS: atom_id res chain seq x y z
N MET A 1 11.90 -11.94 -8.71
CA MET A 1 10.66 -11.13 -8.72
C MET A 1 9.88 -11.45 -7.46
N THR A 2 9.53 -10.43 -6.68
CA THR A 2 8.61 -10.53 -5.53
C THR A 2 7.24 -11.01 -6.01
N LYS A 3 6.60 -11.92 -5.28
CA LYS A 3 5.26 -12.42 -5.62
C LYS A 3 4.20 -11.37 -5.24
N PRO A 4 3.13 -11.18 -6.04
CA PRO A 4 2.04 -10.30 -5.65
C PRO A 4 1.39 -10.74 -4.33
N ILE A 5 1.07 -9.78 -3.48
CA ILE A 5 0.39 -10.00 -2.20
C ILE A 5 -0.99 -9.34 -2.21
N ARG A 6 -1.91 -9.86 -1.39
CA ARG A 6 -3.23 -9.26 -1.20
C ARG A 6 -3.14 -8.01 -0.32
N THR A 7 -4.10 -7.10 -0.48
CA THR A 7 -4.22 -5.86 0.31
C THR A 7 -4.15 -6.09 1.82
N GLN A 8 -4.80 -7.13 2.35
CA GLN A 8 -4.74 -7.46 3.77
C GLN A 8 -3.28 -7.69 4.24
N HIS A 9 -2.51 -8.48 3.49
CA HIS A 9 -1.12 -8.79 3.81
C HIS A 9 -0.23 -7.54 3.67
N LEU A 10 -0.49 -6.70 2.66
CA LEU A 10 0.21 -5.42 2.53
C LEU A 10 -0.01 -4.54 3.77
N LEU A 11 -1.27 -4.39 4.21
CA LEU A 11 -1.60 -3.64 5.42
C LEU A 11 -0.94 -4.26 6.67
N ASP A 12 -0.92 -5.58 6.80
CA ASP A 12 -0.21 -6.25 7.90
C ASP A 12 1.29 -5.91 7.91
N LEU A 13 1.95 -5.89 6.76
CA LEU A 13 3.36 -5.51 6.65
C LEU A 13 3.58 -4.04 7.04
N ILE A 14 2.78 -3.12 6.52
CA ILE A 14 2.90 -1.69 6.80
C ILE A 14 2.69 -1.39 8.30
N PHE A 15 1.62 -1.93 8.89
CA PHE A 15 1.26 -1.62 10.28
C PHE A 15 2.19 -2.28 11.29
N ASN A 16 2.83 -3.40 10.94
CA ASN A 16 3.85 -4.05 11.79
C ASN A 16 5.26 -3.46 11.62
N ASN A 17 5.49 -2.60 10.62
CA ASN A 17 6.77 -1.94 10.38
C ASN A 17 6.60 -0.41 10.41
N PRO A 18 6.29 0.18 11.59
CA PRO A 18 6.12 1.63 11.68
C PRO A 18 7.42 2.34 11.32
N LYS A 19 7.28 3.56 10.79
CA LYS A 19 8.38 4.42 10.33
C LYS A 19 9.15 3.88 9.11
N LYS A 20 8.56 2.93 8.37
CA LYS A 20 9.04 2.46 7.07
C LYS A 20 8.14 2.93 5.94
N MET A 21 8.74 3.32 4.83
CA MET A 21 8.03 3.65 3.60
C MET A 21 8.03 2.45 2.67
N PHE A 22 6.86 2.12 2.13
CA PHE A 22 6.66 1.03 1.18
C PHE A 22 6.34 1.63 -0.19
N GLU A 23 7.20 1.36 -1.17
CA GLU A 23 6.90 1.63 -2.57
C GLU A 23 6.24 0.39 -3.17
N THR A 24 5.03 0.55 -3.67
CA THR A 24 4.23 -0.56 -4.16
C THR A 24 3.56 -0.27 -5.49
N ARG A 25 3.38 -1.30 -6.31
CA ARG A 25 2.58 -1.26 -7.52
C ARG A 25 1.24 -1.95 -7.32
N LEU A 26 0.17 -1.22 -7.58
CA LEU A 26 -1.20 -1.71 -7.63
C LEU A 26 -1.41 -2.55 -8.88
N LEU A 27 -1.92 -3.76 -8.69
CA LEU A 27 -2.37 -4.65 -9.75
C LEU A 27 -3.89 -4.85 -9.67
N ILE A 28 -4.61 -4.50 -10.74
CA ILE A 28 -6.02 -4.81 -10.94
C ILE A 28 -6.11 -5.93 -11.98
N SER A 29 -6.76 -7.05 -11.62
CA SER A 29 -6.83 -8.24 -12.50
C SER A 29 -5.45 -8.67 -13.05
N MET A 30 -4.40 -8.53 -12.24
CA MET A 30 -2.98 -8.80 -12.57
C MET A 30 -2.33 -7.85 -13.58
N PHE A 31 -3.00 -6.75 -13.98
CA PHE A 31 -2.42 -5.69 -14.78
C PHE A 31 -1.95 -4.53 -13.90
N PHE A 32 -0.83 -3.91 -14.25
CA PHE A 32 -0.30 -2.72 -13.57
C PHE A 32 -1.24 -1.53 -13.75
N VAL A 33 -1.55 -0.84 -12.65
CA VAL A 33 -2.46 0.32 -12.64
C VAL A 33 -1.82 1.59 -12.09
N GLY A 34 -0.97 1.48 -11.08
CA GLY A 34 -0.33 2.66 -10.50
C GLY A 34 0.66 2.33 -9.40
N THR A 35 1.50 3.31 -9.07
CA THR A 35 2.46 3.23 -7.97
C THR A 35 1.93 4.03 -6.78
N HIS A 36 2.09 3.47 -5.59
CA HIS A 36 1.69 4.03 -4.31
C HIS A 36 2.86 4.01 -3.34
N PHE A 37 3.08 5.12 -2.65
CA PHE A 37 4.01 5.24 -1.52
C PHE A 37 3.22 5.24 -0.22
N MET A 38 3.43 4.20 0.58
CA MET A 38 2.64 3.95 1.78
C MET A 38 3.50 4.07 3.03
N TYR A 39 2.99 4.77 4.05
CA TYR A 39 3.73 5.05 5.26
C TYR A 39 2.82 5.01 6.49
N PHE A 40 3.25 4.31 7.54
CA PHE A 40 2.60 4.32 8.84
C PHE A 40 3.56 4.82 9.92
N ASN A 41 3.22 5.91 10.59
CA ASN A 41 4.11 6.52 11.60
C ASN A 41 3.89 5.98 13.03
N GLY A 42 3.04 4.97 13.21
CA GLY A 42 2.60 4.46 14.52
C GLY A 42 1.25 5.01 14.98
N ARG A 43 0.74 6.06 14.33
CA ARG A 43 -0.55 6.70 14.64
C ARG A 43 -1.42 6.89 13.40
N ASN A 44 -0.82 7.41 12.34
CA ASN A 44 -1.49 7.76 11.10
C ASN A 44 -0.92 6.93 9.95
N PHE A 45 -1.80 6.51 9.05
CA PHE A 45 -1.47 5.84 7.81
C PHE A 45 -1.68 6.79 6.64
N TYR A 46 -0.68 6.85 5.77
CA TYR A 46 -0.62 7.73 4.61
C TYR A 46 -0.42 6.86 3.36
N ASP A 47 -1.15 7.22 2.31
CA ASP A 47 -1.03 6.67 0.96
C ASP A 47 -0.84 7.85 0.00
N GLU A 48 0.25 7.83 -0.77
CA GLU A 48 0.55 8.84 -1.78
C GLU A 48 0.63 8.19 -3.15
N GLY A 49 -0.31 8.55 -4.02
CA GLY A 49 -0.30 8.16 -5.43
C GLY A 49 0.79 8.92 -6.20
N ILE A 50 1.17 8.40 -7.38
CA ILE A 50 2.18 9.04 -8.25
C ILE A 50 1.76 10.44 -8.76
N ASP A 51 0.46 10.75 -8.70
CA ASP A 51 -0.11 12.07 -8.99
C ASP A 51 0.09 13.08 -7.84
N GLY A 52 0.71 12.68 -6.73
CA GLY A 52 1.00 13.52 -5.57
C GLY A 52 -0.20 13.72 -4.65
N GLU A 53 -1.30 12.98 -4.85
CA GLU A 53 -2.41 12.98 -3.91
C GLU A 53 -2.01 12.25 -2.63
N ASN A 54 -1.66 13.00 -1.59
CA ASN A 54 -1.40 12.44 -0.27
C ASN A 54 -2.72 12.30 0.50
N ARG A 55 -3.12 11.05 0.76
CA ARG A 55 -4.34 10.71 1.48
C ARG A 55 -3.98 10.09 2.82
N GLN A 56 -4.39 10.75 3.91
CA GLN A 56 -4.42 10.14 5.23
C GLN A 56 -5.69 9.30 5.34
N LEU A 57 -5.54 7.99 5.47
CA LEU A 57 -6.65 7.04 5.48
C LEU A 57 -6.59 6.14 6.71
N SER A 58 -7.74 5.62 7.14
CA SER A 58 -7.75 4.53 8.11
C SER A 58 -7.43 3.20 7.43
N ARG A 59 -6.95 2.23 8.22
CA ARG A 59 -6.73 0.86 7.74
C ARG A 59 -8.01 0.25 7.13
N ALA A 60 -9.16 0.51 7.75
CA ALA A 60 -10.44 -0.02 7.32
C ALA A 60 -10.90 0.59 5.99
N ASP A 61 -10.73 1.90 5.82
CA ASP A 61 -11.10 2.59 4.58
C ASP A 61 -10.23 2.11 3.42
N PHE A 62 -8.91 2.03 3.63
CA PHE A 62 -8.00 1.52 2.61
C PHE A 62 -8.35 0.09 2.19
N PHE A 63 -8.60 -0.80 3.17
CA PHE A 63 -9.01 -2.16 2.89
C PHE A 63 -10.33 -2.21 2.10
N LYS A 64 -11.31 -1.37 2.44
CA LYS A 64 -12.59 -1.31 1.73
C LYS A 64 -12.41 -0.92 0.25
N TYR A 65 -11.55 0.05 -0.06
CA TYR A 65 -11.29 0.47 -1.44
C TYR A 65 -10.53 -0.58 -2.25
N TYR A 66 -9.56 -1.25 -1.63
CA TYR A 66 -8.63 -2.13 -2.34
C TYR A 66 -8.78 -3.62 -2.00
N GLN A 67 -9.89 -4.06 -1.39
CA GLN A 67 -10.04 -5.42 -0.83
C GLN A 67 -9.65 -6.56 -1.79
N ASN A 68 -9.94 -6.40 -3.08
CA ASN A 68 -9.76 -7.45 -4.09
C ASN A 68 -8.49 -7.30 -4.92
N ASN A 69 -7.67 -6.30 -4.60
CA ASN A 69 -6.47 -5.95 -5.35
C ASN A 69 -5.26 -6.80 -4.94
N TYR A 70 -4.26 -6.75 -5.81
CA TYR A 70 -2.94 -7.30 -5.55
C TYR A 70 -1.91 -6.20 -5.61
N TRP A 71 -0.81 -6.40 -4.90
CA TRP A 71 0.27 -5.44 -4.79
C TRP A 71 1.61 -6.12 -4.99
N LEU A 72 2.50 -5.47 -5.71
CA LEU A 72 3.92 -5.79 -5.70
C LEU A 72 4.64 -4.79 -4.81
N ILE A 73 5.46 -5.27 -3.90
CA ILE A 73 6.37 -4.42 -3.13
C ILE A 73 7.66 -4.33 -3.92
N ASP A 74 7.99 -3.11 -4.35
CA ASP A 74 9.21 -2.83 -5.10
C ASP A 74 10.35 -2.46 -4.15
N ASN A 75 10.09 -1.59 -3.16
CA ASN A 75 11.08 -1.18 -2.16
C ASN A 75 10.46 -1.00 -0.77
N VAL A 76 11.29 -1.16 0.26
CA VAL A 76 11.00 -0.77 1.66
C VAL A 76 12.18 0.04 2.17
N VAL A 77 11.92 1.30 2.55
CA VAL A 77 12.92 2.27 3.04
C VAL A 77 12.74 2.51 4.52
#